data_AF-A0AA89CAA0-F1
#
_entry.id   AF-A0AA89CAA0-F1
#
_cell.length_a   1.000
_cell.length_b   1.000
_cell.length_c   1.000
_cell.angle_alpha   90.00
_cell.angle_beta   90.00
_cell.angle_gamma   90.00
#
_symmetry.space_group_name_H-M   'P 1'
#
loop_
_entity.id
_entity.type
_entity.pdbx_description
1 polymer ?
#
loop_
_entity_poly.entity_id
_entity_poly.type
_entity_poly.pdbx_seq_one_letter_code
_entity_poly.pdbx_strand_id
1 'polypeptide(L)'
;MEDKKRKTNWSKEEIEVLSEEASSRINVIQGKFSNFLTHSDKKLCWQEITSKVNSVSVAPRTQKEVYKKWADLKNRVKRKAVEEGREAKKTGGGPAHIATFEAHEQQVLGTIAKSSIHGIEGGFDTADEGPKSMKRSSEDFNRELLDIEREKGEYRVKKLRLLQDLVCETKKTREVMETIVSVLKLSKEPEDNLLLSVSPIIKIPEF
;
A
#
# COMPACT_ATOMS: atom_id res chain seq x y z
N MET A 1 35.10 -0.51 -14.81
CA MET A 1 33.68 -0.47 -15.21
C MET A 1 33.30 -1.89 -15.52
N GLU A 2 32.47 -2.52 -14.69
CA GLU A 2 32.02 -3.89 -14.96
C GLU A 2 31.00 -3.85 -16.10
N ASP A 3 31.35 -4.46 -17.23
CA ASP A 3 30.46 -4.66 -18.35
C ASP A 3 29.27 -5.50 -17.91
N LYS A 4 28.14 -4.83 -17.69
CA LYS A 4 26.90 -5.45 -17.26
C LYS A 4 26.40 -6.35 -18.38
N LYS A 5 26.76 -7.64 -18.30
CA LYS A 5 26.36 -8.66 -19.27
C LYS A 5 24.85 -8.59 -19.49
N ARG A 6 24.42 -8.42 -20.74
CA ARG A 6 22.99 -8.31 -21.09
C ARG A 6 22.27 -9.55 -20.57
N LYS A 7 21.21 -9.34 -19.78
CA LYS A 7 20.36 -10.44 -19.33
C LYS A 7 19.64 -11.07 -20.51
N THR A 8 19.34 -12.36 -20.38
CA THR A 8 18.57 -13.13 -21.36
C THR A 8 17.17 -12.53 -21.57
N ASN A 9 16.68 -12.65 -22.80
CA ASN A 9 15.32 -12.25 -23.16
C ASN A 9 14.29 -13.05 -22.36
N TRP A 10 13.06 -12.54 -22.31
CA TRP A 10 11.94 -13.24 -21.69
C TRP A 10 11.49 -14.40 -22.57
N SER A 11 11.47 -15.62 -22.03
CA SER A 11 10.92 -16.80 -22.70
C SER A 11 9.40 -16.74 -22.76
N LYS A 12 8.81 -17.56 -23.64
CA LYS A 12 7.35 -17.66 -23.77
C LYS A 12 6.73 -18.20 -22.48
N GLU A 13 7.32 -19.23 -21.89
CA GLU A 13 6.88 -19.83 -20.62
C GLU A 13 6.90 -18.81 -19.46
N GLU A 14 7.95 -17.99 -19.35
CA GLU A 14 8.00 -16.93 -18.35
C GLU A 14 6.87 -15.91 -18.51
N ILE A 15 6.50 -15.60 -19.76
CA ILE A 15 5.41 -14.66 -20.07
C ILE A 15 4.05 -15.26 -19.73
N GLU A 16 3.84 -16.54 -20.04
CA GLU A 16 2.60 -17.26 -19.74
C GLU A 16 2.37 -17.41 -18.23
N VAL A 17 3.39 -17.82 -17.48
CA VAL A 17 3.31 -17.91 -16.01
C VAL A 17 3.07 -16.52 -15.40
N LEU A 18 3.75 -15.49 -15.91
CA LEU A 18 3.54 -14.12 -15.44
C LEU A 18 2.11 -13.64 -15.73
N SER A 19 1.58 -13.90 -16.92
CA SER A 19 0.22 -13.47 -17.27
C SER A 19 -0.84 -14.18 -16.45
N GLU A 20 -0.70 -15.48 -16.25
CA GLU A 20 -1.64 -16.29 -15.49
C GLU A 20 -1.69 -15.90 -14.01
N GLU A 21 -0.53 -15.83 -13.35
CA GLU A 21 -0.46 -15.53 -11.92
C GLU A 21 -0.86 -14.08 -11.63
N ALA A 22 -0.47 -13.13 -12.48
CA ALA A 22 -0.85 -11.73 -12.31
C ALA A 22 -2.34 -11.50 -12.59
N SER A 23 -2.92 -12.18 -13.59
CA SER A 23 -4.36 -12.10 -13.87
C SER A 23 -5.20 -12.74 -12.75
N SER A 24 -4.76 -13.87 -12.20
CA SER A 24 -5.44 -14.54 -11.08
C SER A 24 -5.50 -13.67 -9.82
N ARG A 25 -4.48 -12.83 -9.61
CA ARG A 25 -4.32 -11.99 -8.42
C ARG A 25 -4.61 -10.51 -8.69
N ILE A 26 -5.34 -10.21 -9.76
CA ILE A 26 -5.49 -8.85 -10.25
C ILE A 26 -6.14 -7.91 -9.22
N ASN A 27 -7.07 -8.45 -8.41
CA ASN A 27 -7.76 -7.70 -7.36
C ASN A 27 -6.79 -7.20 -6.29
N VAL A 28 -5.71 -7.94 -6.01
CA VAL A 28 -4.67 -7.53 -5.06
C VAL A 28 -3.72 -6.54 -5.73
N ILE A 29 -3.31 -6.82 -6.98
CA ILE A 29 -2.36 -5.98 -7.71
C ILE A 29 -2.93 -4.60 -8.01
N GLN A 30 -4.14 -4.54 -8.57
CA GLN A 30 -4.83 -3.31 -8.98
C GLN A 30 -5.81 -2.77 -7.94
N GLY A 31 -6.09 -3.52 -6.87
CA GLY A 31 -7.00 -3.10 -5.81
C GLY A 31 -6.57 -1.79 -5.16
N LYS A 32 -7.55 -0.97 -4.78
CA LYS A 32 -7.30 0.25 -4.00
C LYS A 32 -6.83 -0.14 -2.60
N PHE A 33 -5.88 0.62 -2.06
CA PHE A 33 -5.45 0.42 -0.67
C PHE A 33 -6.63 0.62 0.27
N SER A 34 -6.71 -0.25 1.28
CA SER A 34 -7.74 -0.24 2.30
C SER A 34 -7.20 -0.84 3.59
N ASN A 35 -8.00 -0.84 4.66
CA ASN A 35 -7.63 -1.51 5.92
C ASN A 35 -7.36 -3.02 5.74
N PHE A 36 -7.85 -3.62 4.66
CA PHE A 36 -7.71 -5.05 4.35
C PHE A 36 -6.71 -5.35 3.22
N LEU A 37 -6.26 -4.31 2.48
CA LEU A 37 -5.30 -4.45 1.39
C LEU A 37 -4.20 -3.42 1.57
N THR A 38 -3.08 -3.86 2.13
CA THR A 38 -1.95 -3.02 2.45
C THR A 38 -0.85 -3.12 1.38
N HIS A 39 0.15 -2.25 1.48
CA HIS A 39 1.35 -2.37 0.67
C HIS A 39 2.10 -3.69 0.90
N SER A 40 2.10 -4.19 2.14
CA SER A 40 2.78 -5.45 2.46
C SER A 40 2.13 -6.61 1.70
N ASP A 41 0.81 -6.61 1.58
CA ASP A 41 0.05 -7.63 0.86
C ASP A 41 0.35 -7.58 -0.65
N LYS A 42 0.38 -6.37 -1.24
CA LYS A 42 0.80 -6.20 -2.64
C LYS A 42 2.25 -6.62 -2.86
N LYS A 43 3.16 -6.29 -1.94
CA LYS A 43 4.57 -6.69 -2.01
C LYS A 43 4.72 -8.21 -1.96
N LEU A 44 4.04 -8.86 -1.02
CA LEU A 44 4.05 -10.31 -0.85
C LEU A 44 3.50 -11.01 -2.10
N CYS A 45 2.36 -10.54 -2.61
CA CYS A 45 1.78 -11.02 -3.86
C CYS A 45 2.78 -10.98 -5.02
N TRP A 46 3.49 -9.86 -5.21
CA TRP A 46 4.52 -9.75 -6.24
C TRP A 46 5.76 -10.61 -5.96
N GLN A 47 6.12 -10.87 -4.70
CA GLN A 47 7.20 -11.80 -4.36
C GLN A 47 6.82 -13.23 -4.74
N GLU A 48 5.58 -13.64 -4.48
CA GLU A 48 5.08 -14.96 -4.88
C GLU A 48 5.05 -15.13 -6.40
N ILE A 49 4.56 -14.13 -7.14
CA ILE A 49 4.60 -14.12 -8.61
C ILE A 49 6.04 -14.23 -9.10
N THR A 50 6.97 -13.48 -8.50
CA THR A 50 8.39 -13.51 -8.86
C THR A 50 8.99 -14.89 -8.60
N SER A 51 8.62 -15.54 -7.50
CA SER A 51 9.06 -16.90 -7.17
C SER A 51 8.58 -17.91 -8.24
N LYS A 52 7.31 -17.83 -8.65
CA LYS A 52 6.74 -18.67 -9.72
C LYS A 52 7.38 -18.44 -11.08
N VAL A 53 7.63 -17.18 -11.45
CA VAL A 53 8.35 -16.87 -12.69
C VAL A 53 9.79 -17.39 -12.63
N ASN A 54 10.46 -17.24 -11.50
CA ASN A 54 11.83 -17.71 -11.34
C ASN A 54 11.95 -19.24 -11.36
N SER A 55 10.89 -20.00 -11.02
CA SER A 55 10.94 -21.46 -11.12
C SER A 55 10.97 -21.97 -12.57
N VAL A 56 10.52 -21.16 -13.54
CA VAL A 56 10.60 -21.46 -14.99
C VAL A 56 11.67 -20.64 -15.70
N SER A 57 12.34 -19.74 -14.98
CA SER A 57 13.33 -18.84 -15.57
C SER A 57 14.71 -19.49 -15.61
N VAL A 58 15.42 -19.27 -16.73
CA VAL A 58 16.82 -19.66 -16.87
C VAL A 58 17.75 -18.80 -16.00
N ALA A 59 17.34 -17.58 -15.66
CA ALA A 59 18.16 -16.64 -14.88
C ALA A 59 17.31 -15.89 -13.85
N PRO A 60 17.76 -15.76 -12.59
CA PRO A 60 16.95 -15.15 -11.55
C PRO A 60 16.57 -13.71 -11.91
N ARG A 61 15.25 -13.45 -11.93
CA ARG A 61 14.69 -12.13 -12.14
C ARG A 61 14.28 -11.51 -10.81
N THR A 62 14.48 -10.21 -10.72
CA THR A 62 14.08 -9.43 -9.55
C THR A 62 12.59 -9.07 -9.65
N GLN A 63 11.96 -8.83 -8.50
CA GLN A 63 10.57 -8.38 -8.43
C GLN A 63 10.30 -7.13 -9.29
N LYS A 64 11.27 -6.21 -9.34
CA LYS A 64 11.20 -4.99 -10.16
C LYS A 64 11.15 -5.30 -11.65
N GLU A 65 11.92 -6.29 -12.12
CA GLU A 65 11.94 -6.71 -13.52
C GLU A 65 10.63 -7.41 -13.92
N VAL A 66 10.11 -8.27 -13.05
CA VAL A 66 8.83 -8.96 -13.23
C VAL A 66 7.68 -7.97 -13.32
N TYR A 67 7.62 -7.02 -12.39
CA TYR A 67 6.62 -5.95 -12.44
C TYR A 67 6.72 -5.14 -13.74
N LYS A 68 7.93 -4.71 -14.11
CA LYS A 68 8.13 -3.91 -15.32
C LYS A 68 7.63 -4.66 -16.54
N LYS A 69 7.95 -5.96 -16.64
CA LYS A 69 7.47 -6.81 -17.72
C LYS A 69 5.96 -6.91 -17.76
N TRP A 70 5.30 -7.04 -16.60
CA TRP A 70 3.84 -7.03 -16.52
C TRP A 70 3.24 -5.69 -16.99
N ALA A 71 3.82 -4.56 -16.59
CA ALA A 71 3.39 -3.25 -17.03
C ALA A 71 3.52 -3.09 -18.56
N ASP A 72 4.65 -3.53 -19.12
CA ASP A 72 4.89 -3.53 -20.56
C ASP A 72 3.87 -4.42 -21.31
N LEU A 73 3.57 -5.62 -20.79
CA LEU A 73 2.56 -6.53 -21.34
C LEU A 73 1.18 -5.89 -21.34
N LYS A 74 0.73 -5.32 -20.21
CA LYS A 74 -0.55 -4.61 -20.13
C LYS A 74 -0.64 -3.48 -21.16
N ASN A 75 0.40 -2.66 -21.27
CA ASN A 75 0.42 -1.55 -22.21
C ASN A 75 0.40 -2.04 -23.67
N ARG A 76 1.14 -3.10 -23.99
CA ARG A 76 1.17 -3.71 -25.32
C ARG A 76 -0.21 -4.25 -25.71
N VAL A 77 -0.83 -5.02 -24.82
CA VAL A 77 -2.16 -5.61 -25.02
C VAL A 77 -3.22 -4.52 -25.11
N LYS A 78 -3.16 -3.50 -24.24
CA LYS A 78 -4.05 -2.34 -24.31
C LYS A 78 -3.96 -1.64 -25.66
N ARG A 79 -2.75 -1.34 -26.14
CA ARG A 79 -2.55 -0.66 -27.43
C ARG A 79 -3.10 -1.49 -28.58
N LYS A 80 -2.82 -2.79 -28.59
CA LYS A 80 -3.35 -3.72 -29.60
C LYS A 80 -4.88 -3.74 -29.60
N ALA A 81 -5.51 -3.75 -28.43
CA ALA A 81 -6.97 -3.70 -28.31
C ALA A 81 -7.60 -2.35 -28.70
N VAL A 82 -6.92 -1.23 -28.40
CA VAL A 82 -7.36 0.10 -28.84
C VAL A 82 -7.28 0.22 -30.36
N GLU A 83 -6.19 -0.25 -30.97
CA GLU A 83 -6.03 -0.25 -32.43
C GLU A 83 -7.11 -1.08 -33.12
N GLU A 84 -7.37 -2.28 -32.60
CA GLU A 84 -8.48 -3.14 -33.07
C GLU A 84 -9.82 -2.42 -33.01
N GLY A 85 -10.12 -1.75 -31.89
CA GLY A 85 -11.35 -0.98 -31.73
C GLY A 85 -11.43 0.25 -32.66
N ARG A 86 -10.30 0.77 -33.13
CA ARG A 86 -10.25 1.86 -34.12
C ARG A 86 -10.48 1.34 -35.54
N GLU A 87 -9.81 0.26 -35.92
CA GLU A 87 -10.00 -0.37 -37.23
C GLU A 87 -11.45 -0.85 -37.40
N ALA A 88 -12.05 -1.45 -36.38
CA ALA A 88 -13.45 -1.88 -36.41
C ALA A 88 -14.45 -0.72 -36.59
N LYS A 89 -14.06 0.51 -36.26
CA LYS A 89 -14.91 1.72 -36.40
C LYS A 89 -14.72 2.43 -37.75
N LYS A 90 -13.72 2.07 -38.56
CA LYS A 90 -13.55 2.64 -39.90
C LYS A 90 -14.66 2.08 -40.80
N THR A 91 -15.55 2.94 -41.30
CA THR A 91 -16.72 2.57 -42.12
C THR A 91 -16.43 2.43 -43.62
N GLY A 92 -15.16 2.26 -44.01
CA GLY A 92 -14.73 2.22 -45.40
C GLY A 92 -14.86 0.87 -46.08
N GLY A 93 -16.07 0.28 -46.15
CA GLY A 93 -16.49 -0.80 -47.07
C GLY A 93 -15.69 -2.12 -47.17
N GLY A 94 -14.51 -2.24 -46.57
CA GLY A 94 -13.64 -3.40 -46.60
C GLY A 94 -13.77 -4.27 -45.35
N PRO A 95 -13.31 -5.53 -45.40
CA PRO A 95 -13.31 -6.40 -44.23
C PRO A 95 -12.47 -5.80 -43.10
N ALA A 96 -13.05 -5.71 -41.90
CA ALA A 96 -12.32 -5.29 -40.71
C ALA A 96 -11.16 -6.26 -40.42
N HIS A 97 -9.98 -5.73 -40.15
CA HIS A 97 -8.84 -6.55 -39.73
C HIS A 97 -9.08 -7.04 -38.30
N ILE A 98 -9.20 -8.36 -38.11
CA ILE A 98 -9.37 -8.97 -36.79
C ILE A 98 -7.99 -9.25 -36.17
N ALA A 99 -7.59 -8.49 -35.16
CA ALA A 99 -6.35 -8.76 -34.43
C ALA A 99 -6.46 -10.06 -33.62
N THR A 100 -5.57 -11.00 -33.88
CA THR A 100 -5.45 -12.23 -33.11
C THR A 100 -4.65 -11.99 -31.83
N PHE A 101 -5.24 -12.23 -30.66
CA PHE A 101 -4.55 -12.18 -29.37
C PHE A 101 -4.07 -13.58 -28.98
N GLU A 102 -2.81 -13.70 -28.57
CA GLU A 102 -2.30 -14.95 -27.98
C GLU A 102 -2.98 -15.24 -26.63
N ALA A 103 -2.94 -16.50 -26.17
CA ALA A 103 -3.58 -16.91 -24.92
C ALA A 103 -3.17 -16.03 -23.72
N HIS A 104 -1.86 -15.78 -23.56
CA HIS A 104 -1.32 -14.90 -22.52
C HIS A 104 -1.81 -13.44 -22.67
N GLU A 105 -2.02 -12.97 -23.90
CA GLU A 105 -2.54 -11.63 -24.17
C GLU A 105 -4.03 -11.52 -23.83
N GLN A 106 -4.82 -12.57 -24.07
CA GLN A 106 -6.22 -12.63 -23.69
C GLN A 106 -6.40 -12.60 -22.17
N GLN A 107 -5.55 -13.33 -21.43
CA GLN A 107 -5.52 -13.27 -19.97
C GLN A 107 -5.24 -11.85 -19.47
N VAL A 108 -4.26 -11.16 -20.07
CA VAL A 108 -3.94 -9.77 -19.74
C VAL A 108 -5.10 -8.84 -20.11
N LEU A 109 -5.73 -9.04 -21.27
CA LEU A 109 -6.84 -8.24 -21.76
C LEU A 109 -8.02 -8.28 -20.78
N GLY A 110 -8.33 -9.45 -20.22
CA GLY A 110 -9.36 -9.62 -19.20
C GLY A 110 -9.13 -8.81 -17.92
N THR A 111 -7.88 -8.40 -17.64
CA THR A 111 -7.55 -7.55 -16.48
C THR A 111 -7.70 -6.05 -16.73
N ILE A 112 -7.85 -5.65 -18.00
CA ILE A 112 -7.91 -4.25 -18.38
C ILE A 112 -9.38 -3.81 -18.37
N ALA A 113 -9.69 -2.73 -17.66
CA ALA A 113 -11.04 -2.17 -17.66
C ALA A 113 -11.47 -1.82 -19.10
N LYS A 114 -12.65 -2.29 -19.51
CA LYS A 114 -13.20 -2.05 -20.86
C LYS A 114 -13.28 -0.56 -21.22
N SER A 115 -13.62 0.29 -20.24
CA SER A 115 -13.64 1.75 -20.37
C SER A 115 -12.26 2.36 -20.65
N SER A 116 -11.17 1.64 -20.36
CA SER A 116 -9.81 2.08 -20.69
C SER A 116 -9.43 1.84 -22.14
N ILE A 117 -10.15 0.95 -22.83
CA ILE A 117 -9.90 0.52 -24.22
C ILE A 117 -10.79 1.30 -25.19
N HIS A 118 -12.05 1.54 -24.81
CA HIS A 118 -13.02 2.24 -25.64
C HIS A 118 -13.01 3.74 -25.29
N GLY A 119 -12.78 4.60 -26.29
CA GLY A 119 -12.96 6.05 -26.15
C GLY A 119 -14.43 6.42 -25.92
N ILE A 120 -14.67 7.65 -25.47
CA ILE A 120 -16.01 8.21 -25.33
C ILE A 120 -16.71 8.14 -26.69
N GLU A 121 -17.91 7.57 -26.73
CA GLU A 121 -18.71 7.47 -27.94
C GLU A 121 -19.04 8.87 -28.46
N GLY A 122 -18.68 9.17 -29.72
CA GLY A 122 -18.87 10.48 -30.34
C GLY A 122 -17.72 11.50 -30.18
N GLY A 123 -16.61 11.13 -29.53
CA GLY A 123 -15.40 11.96 -29.51
C GLY A 123 -14.68 11.95 -30.87
N PHE A 124 -14.59 13.10 -31.54
CA PHE A 124 -13.79 13.27 -32.76
C PHE A 124 -12.38 13.72 -32.37
N ASP A 125 -11.41 12.81 -32.44
CA ASP A 125 -10.00 13.12 -32.17
C ASP A 125 -9.39 13.85 -33.39
N THR A 126 -9.42 15.18 -33.41
CA THR A 126 -8.95 16.03 -34.54
C THR A 126 -7.43 16.07 -34.73
N ALA A 127 -6.66 15.17 -34.11
CA ALA A 127 -5.21 15.12 -34.29
C ALA A 127 -4.77 13.67 -34.53
N ASP A 128 -4.43 13.36 -35.77
CA ASP A 128 -3.67 12.16 -36.16
C ASP A 128 -2.23 12.28 -35.65
N GLU A 129 -2.08 12.35 -34.35
CA GLU A 129 -0.82 12.02 -33.70
C GLU A 129 -0.93 10.54 -33.34
N GLY A 130 -0.34 9.69 -34.19
CA GLY A 130 -0.23 8.25 -33.96
C GLY A 130 0.10 7.94 -32.50
N PRO A 131 -0.34 6.77 -31.98
CA PRO A 131 -0.49 6.52 -30.54
C PRO A 131 0.76 6.98 -29.78
N LYS A 132 0.66 8.13 -29.09
CA LYS A 132 1.73 8.63 -28.23
C LYS A 132 2.15 7.49 -27.35
N SER A 133 3.43 7.11 -27.42
CA SER A 133 3.99 6.10 -26.54
C SER A 133 3.61 6.51 -25.12
N MET A 134 2.64 5.83 -24.52
CA MET A 134 2.29 6.02 -23.13
C MET A 134 3.47 5.44 -22.35
N LYS A 135 4.54 6.24 -22.26
CA LYS A 135 5.70 5.99 -21.42
C LYS A 135 5.20 6.18 -20.00
N ARG A 136 4.47 5.19 -19.48
CA ARG A 136 4.48 4.96 -18.03
C ARG A 136 5.89 4.52 -17.70
N SER A 137 6.73 5.54 -17.50
CA SER A 137 8.16 5.43 -17.28
C SER A 137 8.41 4.55 -16.05
N SER A 138 9.59 3.95 -15.95
CA SER A 138 10.07 3.37 -14.71
C SER A 138 9.97 4.34 -13.51
N GLU A 139 9.80 5.63 -13.77
CA GLU A 139 9.54 6.67 -12.79
C GLU A 139 8.12 6.62 -12.20
N ASP A 140 7.09 6.22 -12.94
CA ASP A 140 5.73 6.05 -12.41
C ASP A 140 5.67 4.84 -11.47
N PHE A 141 6.47 3.81 -11.74
CA PHE A 141 6.70 2.69 -10.84
C PHE A 141 7.37 3.13 -9.55
N ASN A 142 8.45 3.92 -9.64
CA ASN A 142 9.09 4.48 -8.45
C ASN A 142 8.15 5.45 -7.75
N ARG A 143 7.31 6.23 -8.45
CA ARG A 143 6.34 7.16 -7.85
C ARG A 143 5.26 6.43 -7.07
N GLU A 144 4.63 5.41 -7.66
CA GLU A 144 3.64 4.62 -6.94
C GLU A 144 4.27 3.93 -5.71
N LEU A 145 5.47 3.36 -5.84
CA LEU A 145 6.18 2.74 -4.72
C LEU A 145 6.68 3.76 -3.67
N LEU A 146 7.14 4.94 -4.08
CA LEU A 146 7.64 6.03 -3.22
C LEU A 146 6.51 6.82 -2.54
N ASP A 147 5.38 7.03 -3.22
CA ASP A 147 4.19 7.65 -2.62
C ASP A 147 3.64 6.72 -1.53
N ILE A 148 3.74 5.40 -1.72
CA ILE A 148 3.42 4.42 -0.67
C ILE A 148 4.46 4.40 0.47
N GLU A 149 5.76 4.58 0.19
CA GLU A 149 6.77 4.77 1.25
C GLU A 149 6.61 6.10 2.01
N ARG A 150 6.19 7.16 1.33
CA ARG A 150 5.89 8.49 1.92
C ARG A 150 4.67 8.42 2.83
N GLU A 151 3.60 7.75 2.41
CA GLU A 151 2.40 7.51 3.22
C GLU A 151 2.69 6.61 4.45
N LYS A 152 3.61 5.64 4.35
CA LYS A 152 4.12 4.89 5.52
C LYS A 152 4.82 5.80 6.53
N GLY A 153 5.55 6.81 6.05
CA GLY A 153 6.15 7.83 6.91
C GLY A 153 5.09 8.60 7.67
N GLU A 154 4.05 9.06 6.98
CA GLU A 154 2.92 9.77 7.60
C GLU A 154 2.16 8.90 8.60
N TYR A 155 1.87 7.63 8.27
CA TYR A 155 1.20 6.72 9.20
C TYR A 155 2.06 6.44 10.45
N ARG A 156 3.39 6.27 10.31
CA ARG A 156 4.30 6.13 11.45
C ARG A 156 4.32 7.38 12.33
N VAL A 157 4.35 8.57 11.72
CA VAL A 157 4.34 9.85 12.45
C VAL A 157 2.98 10.07 13.14
N LYS A 158 1.85 9.81 12.46
CA LYS A 158 0.50 9.90 13.04
C LYS A 158 0.31 8.90 14.19
N LYS A 159 0.78 7.66 14.02
CA LYS A 159 0.73 6.61 15.07
C LYS A 159 1.61 6.97 16.27
N LEU A 160 2.81 7.49 16.05
CA LEU A 160 3.71 7.95 17.13
C LEU A 160 3.09 9.12 17.90
N ARG A 161 2.49 10.09 17.20
CA ARG A 161 1.82 11.23 17.82
C ARG A 161 0.62 10.79 18.66
N LEU A 162 -0.26 9.94 18.11
CA LEU A 162 -1.37 9.33 18.85
C LEU A 162 -0.93 8.56 20.10
N LEU A 163 0.15 7.78 20.00
CA LEU A 163 0.70 7.05 21.16
C LEU A 163 1.29 8.01 22.21
N GLN A 164 1.95 9.08 21.78
CA GLN A 164 2.51 10.09 22.68
C GLN A 164 1.41 10.87 23.41
N ASP A 165 0.32 11.21 22.71
CA ASP A 165 -0.86 11.86 23.30
C ASP A 165 -1.51 10.93 24.34
N LEU A 166 -1.70 9.64 24.02
CA LEU A 166 -2.25 8.65 24.96
C LEU A 166 -1.35 8.47 26.20
N VAL A 167 -0.03 8.41 26.03
CA VAL A 167 0.92 8.36 27.16
C VAL A 167 0.81 9.63 28.02
N CYS A 168 0.66 10.81 27.40
CA CYS A 168 0.46 12.06 28.13
C CYS A 168 -0.83 12.04 28.95
N GLU A 169 -1.93 11.56 28.37
CA GLU A 169 -3.22 11.37 29.04
C GLU A 169 -3.08 10.48 30.29
N THR A 170 -2.38 9.34 30.17
CA THR A 170 -2.19 8.41 31.30
C THR A 170 -1.32 8.96 32.43
N LYS A 171 -0.38 9.87 32.12
CA LYS A 171 0.44 10.53 33.14
C LYS A 171 -0.36 11.55 33.93
N LYS A 172 -1.19 12.35 33.25
CA LYS A 172 -2.09 13.30 33.89
C LYS A 172 -3.06 12.60 34.84
N THR A 173 -3.67 11.49 34.41
CA THR A 173 -4.59 10.74 35.26
C THR A 173 -3.89 10.11 36.47
N ARG A 174 -2.66 9.60 36.30
CA ARG A 174 -1.85 9.13 37.43
C ARG A 174 -1.57 10.22 38.44
N GLU A 175 -1.16 11.41 38.00
CA GLU A 175 -0.84 12.53 38.89
C GLU A 175 -2.05 12.99 39.71
N VAL A 176 -3.23 13.02 39.08
CA VAL A 176 -4.50 13.26 39.78
C VAL A 176 -4.79 12.15 40.80
N MET A 177 -4.59 10.88 40.43
CA MET A 177 -4.79 9.74 41.35
C MET A 177 -3.84 9.80 42.56
N GLU A 178 -2.56 10.13 42.37
CA GLU A 178 -1.58 10.29 43.46
C GLU A 178 -1.99 11.42 44.43
N THR A 179 -2.56 12.51 43.88
CA THR A 179 -3.09 13.62 44.67
C THR A 179 -4.29 13.17 45.51
N ILE A 180 -5.24 12.46 44.90
CA ILE A 180 -6.42 11.93 45.60
C ILE A 180 -5.98 10.97 46.72
N VAL A 181 -5.05 10.05 46.45
CA VAL A 181 -4.52 9.12 47.45
C VAL A 181 -3.89 9.87 48.61
N SER A 182 -3.14 10.94 48.35
CA SER A 182 -2.51 11.77 49.38
C SER A 182 -3.54 12.50 50.25
N VAL A 183 -4.60 13.07 49.65
CA VAL A 183 -5.69 13.73 50.38
C VAL A 183 -6.46 12.74 51.25
N LEU A 184 -6.77 11.55 50.73
CA LEU A 184 -7.45 10.51 51.52
C LEU A 184 -6.60 10.00 52.69
N LYS A 185 -5.27 10.05 52.57
CA LYS A 185 -4.33 9.68 53.64
C LYS A 185 -4.34 10.70 54.79
N LEU A 186 -4.53 11.98 54.48
CA LEU A 186 -4.60 13.07 55.46
C LEU A 186 -5.96 13.16 56.16
N SER A 187 -7.03 12.64 55.55
CA SER A 187 -8.38 12.62 56.14
C SER A 187 -8.54 11.52 57.21
N LYS A 188 -7.50 10.74 57.49
CA LYS A 188 -7.54 9.57 58.36
C LYS A 188 -6.57 9.74 59.55
N GLU A 189 -6.70 10.83 60.29
CA GLU A 189 -6.08 10.99 61.62
C GLU A 189 -7.06 10.55 62.71
N PRO A 190 -6.63 9.80 63.76
CA PRO A 190 -7.52 9.17 64.72
C PRO A 190 -8.05 10.17 65.77
N GLU A 191 -9.37 10.20 65.93
CA GLU A 191 -10.11 10.85 67.01
C GLU A 191 -9.82 10.19 68.37
N ASP A 192 -8.60 10.30 68.91
CA ASP A 192 -8.26 9.72 70.23
C ASP A 192 -7.25 10.60 70.98
N ASN A 193 -7.62 11.82 71.41
CA ASN A 193 -6.95 12.43 72.57
C ASN A 193 -7.71 13.58 73.27
N LEU A 194 -9.02 13.41 73.50
CA LEU A 194 -9.82 14.30 74.36
C LEU A 194 -10.08 13.66 75.72
N LEU A 195 -9.04 13.43 76.52
CA LEU A 195 -9.19 13.29 77.97
C LEU A 195 -7.84 13.47 78.65
N LEU A 196 -7.69 14.61 79.34
CA LEU A 196 -6.94 14.83 80.59
C LEU A 196 -6.53 16.32 80.68
N SER A 197 -7.54 17.19 80.64
CA SER A 197 -7.46 18.56 81.16
C SER A 197 -7.90 18.54 82.62
N VAL A 198 -6.99 18.27 83.56
CA VAL A 198 -6.98 18.95 84.86
C VAL A 198 -5.57 18.85 85.46
N SER A 199 -4.85 19.95 85.51
CA SER A 199 -3.97 20.28 86.63
C SER A 199 -4.61 21.48 87.31
N PRO A 200 -4.58 21.63 88.65
CA PRO A 200 -3.45 22.36 89.22
C PRO A 200 -3.00 22.02 90.66
N ILE A 201 -1.66 22.07 90.87
CA ILE A 201 -0.90 22.86 91.89
C ILE A 201 -1.26 22.55 93.39
N ILE A 202 -0.36 22.26 94.34
CA ILE A 202 0.59 23.15 95.02
C ILE A 202 1.47 22.33 96.00
N LYS A 203 2.75 22.72 96.05
CA LYS A 203 3.84 22.38 97.00
C LYS A 203 3.43 22.19 98.48
N ILE A 204 4.09 21.24 99.15
CA ILE A 204 4.40 21.32 100.59
C ILE A 204 5.89 20.95 100.78
N PRO A 205 6.69 21.74 101.52
CA PRO A 205 8.14 21.58 101.63
C PRO A 205 8.59 20.92 102.96
N GLU A 206 9.90 20.61 102.99
CA GLU A 206 10.77 20.32 104.15
C GLU A 206 10.61 18.93 104.81
N PHE A 207 11.65 18.22 105.25
CA PHE A 207 13.00 18.55 105.73
C PHE A 207 14.03 17.52 105.26
#